data_AF-A0A0M1IXL6-F1
#
_entry.id   AF-A0A0M1IXL6-F1
#
_cell.length_a   1.000
_cell.length_b   1.000
_cell.length_c   1.000
_cell.angle_alpha   90.00
_cell.angle_beta   90.00
_cell.angle_gamma   90.00
#
_symmetry.space_group_name_H-M   'P 1'
#
loop_
_entity.id
_entity.type
_entity.pdbx_description
1 polymer ?
#
loop_
_entity_poly.entity_id
_entity_poly.type
_entity_poly.pdbx_seq_one_letter_code
_entity_poly.pdbx_strand_id
1 'polypeptide(L)' 'MIYVNGNQINNADNLCLYDYLVSEGYKISFVAVECNGFIVPKTQYKEKILTNDDVVEVVSFVGGG' A
#
# COMPACT_ATOMS: atom_id res chain seq x y z
N MET A 1 10.37 -10.23 -3.58
CA MET A 1 8.98 -10.58 -3.16
C MET A 1 8.35 -9.35 -2.52
N ILE A 2 7.06 -9.10 -2.65
CA ILE A 2 6.39 -7.93 -2.03
C ILE A 2 5.64 -8.38 -0.77
N TYR A 3 5.72 -7.60 0.31
CA TYR A 3 4.98 -7.81 1.54
C TYR A 3 4.05 -6.63 1.83
N VAL A 4 2.82 -6.92 2.23
CA VAL A 4 1.85 -5.90 2.68
C VAL A 4 1.26 -6.31 4.02
N ASN A 5 1.42 -5.46 5.03
CA ASN A 5 1.01 -5.73 6.42
C ASN A 5 1.50 -7.11 6.90
N GLY A 6 2.75 -7.45 6.60
CA GLY A 6 3.37 -8.75 6.90
C GLY A 6 2.93 -9.94 6.03
N ASN A 7 1.96 -9.78 5.13
CA ASN A 7 1.54 -10.85 4.23
C ASN A 7 2.29 -10.79 2.90
N GLN A 8 2.86 -11.92 2.48
CA GLN A 8 3.44 -12.02 1.15
C GLN A 8 2.32 -11.99 0.10
N ILE A 9 2.43 -11.07 -0.86
CA ILE A 9 1.50 -10.99 -1.98
C ILE A 9 2.17 -11.45 -3.28
N ASN A 10 1.39 -12.14 -4.12
CA ASN A 10 1.80 -12.57 -5.45
C ASN A 10 1.06 -11.71 -6.49
N ASN A 11 1.64 -11.52 -7.67
CA ASN A 11 1.03 -10.81 -8.80
C ASN A 11 0.80 -9.30 -8.63
N ALA A 12 1.57 -8.62 -7.77
CA ALA A 12 1.56 -7.14 -7.68
C ALA A 12 2.76 -6.47 -8.37
N ASP A 13 3.65 -7.26 -8.98
CA ASP A 13 4.79 -6.73 -9.74
C ASP A 13 4.26 -5.85 -10.90
N ASN A 14 4.79 -4.63 -11.01
CA ASN A 14 4.37 -3.57 -11.94
C ASN A 14 2.97 -2.97 -11.71
N LEU A 15 2.30 -3.29 -10.60
CA LEU A 15 1.08 -2.60 -10.23
C LEU A 15 1.42 -1.32 -9.45
N CYS A 16 0.70 -0.22 -9.69
CA CYS A 16 0.87 0.96 -8.86
C CYS A 16 0.18 0.76 -7.50
N LEU A 17 0.72 1.40 -6.46
CA LEU A 17 0.20 1.28 -5.09
C LEU A 17 -1.29 1.63 -5.03
N TYR A 18 -1.74 2.65 -5.78
CA TYR A 18 -3.14 3.02 -5.84
C TYR A 18 -4.04 1.87 -6.30
N ASP A 19 -3.69 1.22 -7.42
CA ASP A 19 -4.51 0.15 -7.99
C ASP A 19 -4.55 -1.06 -7.06
N TYR A 20 -3.43 -1.34 -6.38
CA TYR A 20 -3.34 -2.44 -5.43
C TYR A 20 -4.26 -2.19 -4.23
N LEU A 21 -4.19 -0.99 -3.66
CA LEU A 21 -5.04 -0.62 -2.54
C LEU A 21 -6.53 -0.72 -2.91
N VAL A 22 -6.90 -0.27 -4.11
CA VAL A 22 -8.28 -0.34 -4.59
C VAL A 22 -8.71 -1.79 -4.84
N SER A 23 -7.87 -2.63 -5.44
CA SER A 23 -8.20 -4.04 -5.70
C SER A 23 -8.41 -4.83 -4.41
N GLU A 24 -7.63 -4.52 -3.37
CA GLU A 24 -7.77 -5.12 -2.04
C GLU A 24 -8.90 -4.50 -1.20
N GLY A 25 -9.65 -3.54 -1.76
CA GLY A 25 -10.84 -2.95 -1.12
C GLY A 25 -10.53 -1.82 -0.11
N TYR A 26 -9.30 -1.33 -0.04
CA TYR A 26 -8.96 -0.19 0.79
C TYR A 26 -9.63 1.09 0.28
N LYS A 27 -10.16 1.88 1.21
CA LYS A 27 -10.64 3.23 0.91
C LYS A 27 -9.48 4.20 1.00
N ILE A 28 -8.98 4.68 -0.14
CA ILE A 28 -7.81 5.58 -0.24
C ILE A 28 -7.91 6.81 0.69
N SER A 29 -9.11 7.36 0.89
CA SER A 29 -9.33 8.48 1.81
C SER A 29 -9.07 8.14 3.28
N PHE A 30 -9.20 6.88 3.68
CA PHE A 30 -9.11 6.40 5.07
C PHE A 30 -7.81 5.66 5.41
N VAL A 31 -6.91 5.48 4.44
CA VAL A 31 -5.61 4.84 4.67
C VAL A 31 -4.46 5.83 4.64
N ALA A 32 -3.41 5.51 5.38
CA ALA A 32 -2.05 6.00 5.15
C ALA A 32 -1.16 4.79 4.83
N VAL A 33 -0.15 5.02 3.99
CA VAL A 33 0.75 3.97 3.53
C VAL A 33 2.18 4.37 3.78
N GLU A 34 2.92 3.43 4.35
CA GLU A 34 4.36 3.43 4.47
C GLU A 34 4.94 2.36 3.53
N CYS A 35 6.08 2.66 2.90
CA CYS A 35 6.81 1.73 2.06
C CYS A 35 8.30 1.84 2.37
N ASN A 36 8.90 0.72 2.77
CA ASN A 36 10.32 0.59 3.10
C ASN A 36 10.82 1.59 4.17
N GLY A 37 10.00 1.87 5.16
CA GLY A 37 10.24 2.82 6.25
C GLY A 37 9.85 4.26 5.96
N PHE A 38 9.31 4.57 4.77
CA PHE A 38 8.96 5.93 4.36
C PHE A 38 7.47 6.08 4.08
N ILE A 39 6.84 7.11 4.67
CA ILE A 39 5.45 7.46 4.35
C ILE A 39 5.36 7.87 2.89
N VAL A 40 4.49 7.19 2.14
CA VAL A 40 4.17 7.56 0.75
C VAL A 40 3.04 8.61 0.80
N PRO A 41 3.24 9.83 0.28
CA PRO A 41 2.17 10.81 0.13
C PRO A 41 1.04 10.27 -0.76
N LYS A 42 -0.23 10.54 -0.43
CA LYS A 42 -1.38 10.07 -1.23
C LYS A 42 -1.33 10.52 -2.69
N THR A 43 -0.75 11.69 -2.95
CA THR A 43 -0.54 12.22 -4.30
C THR A 43 0.47 11.44 -5.12
N GLN A 44 1.23 10.52 -4.50
CA GLN A 44 2.24 9.68 -5.13
C GLN A 44 1.80 8.22 -5.29
N TYR A 45 0.56 7.86 -4.90
CA TYR A 45 0.11 6.47 -4.92
C TYR A 45 0.01 5.89 -6.35
N LYS A 46 -0.28 6.74 -7.34
CA LYS A 46 -0.38 6.29 -8.74
C LYS A 46 1.00 6.14 -9.40
N GLU A 47 1.98 6.84 -8.86
CA GLU A 47 3.36 6.89 -9.35
C GLU A 47 4.24 5.84 -8.68
N LYS A 48 3.92 5.44 -7.43
CA LYS A 48 4.65 4.39 -6.72
C LYS A 48 4.29 3.02 -7.30
N ILE A 49 5.17 2.51 -8.15
CA ILE A 49 5.12 1.12 -8.62
C ILE A 49 5.60 0.19 -7.51
N LEU A 50 4.83 -0.86 -7.24
CA LEU A 50 5.25 -1.94 -6.34
C LEU A 50 6.27 -2.81 -7.05
N THR A 51 7.40 -2.99 -6.38
CA THR A 51 8.55 -3.75 -6.90
C THR A 51 8.97 -4.80 -5.91
N ASN A 52 9.62 -5.86 -6.41
CA ASN A 52 10.22 -6.86 -5.55
C ASN A 52 11.03 -6.24 -4.41
N ASP A 53 10.85 -6.79 -3.22
CA ASP A 53 11.47 -6.41 -1.95
C ASP A 53 10.85 -5.18 -1.27
N ASP A 54 9.77 -4.63 -1.83
CA ASP A 54 8.93 -3.67 -1.11
C ASP A 54 8.24 -4.32 0.10
N VAL A 55 8.37 -3.66 1.25
CA VAL A 55 7.58 -3.89 2.45
C VAL A 55 6.65 -2.69 2.61
N VAL A 56 5.35 -2.94 2.58
CA VAL A 56 4.31 -1.92 2.61
C VAL A 56 3.44 -2.09 3.85
N GLU A 57 3.30 -1.03 4.63
CA GLU A 57 2.40 -0.98 5.78
C GLU A 57 1.24 -0.04 5.47
N VAL A 58 0.04 -0.60 5.40
CA VAL A 58 -1.24 0.09 5.16
C VAL A 58 -2.00 0.16 6.47
N VAL A 59 -2.10 1.36 7.03
CA VAL A 59 -2.85 1.61 8.26
C VAL A 59 -4.15 2.34 7.94
N SER A 60 -5.23 1.91 8.59
CA SER A 60 -6.54 2.55 8.50
C SER A 60 -6.89 3.23 9.81
N PHE A 61 -7.60 4.36 9.74
CA PHE A 61 -8.22 4.93 10.93
C PHE A 61 -9.27 3.95 11.46
N VAL A 62 -9.05 3.42 12.66
CA VAL A 62 -10.10 2.74 13.43
C VAL A 62 -10.85 3.84 14.20
N GLY A 63 -12.15 4.00 13.94
CA GLY A 63 -12.95 4.99 14.64
C GLY A 63 -12.83 4.79 16.15
N GLY A 64 -12.39 5.83 16.86
CA GLY A 64 -12.29 5.82 18.32
C GLY A 64 -13.68 5.80 18.96
N GLY A 65 -13.82 5.03 20.05
CA GLY A 65 -15.03 4.99 20.88
C GLY A 65 -15.31 6.29 21.61
#